data_AF-K1PEN0-F1
#
_entry.id   AF-K1PEN0-F1
#
_cell.length_a   1.000
_cell.length_b   1.000
_cell.length_c   1.000
_cell.angle_alpha   90.00
_cell.angle_beta   90.00
_cell.angle_gamma   90.00
#
_symmetry.space_group_name_H-M   'P 1'
#
loop_
_entity.id
_entity.type
_entity.pdbx_description
1 polymer ?
#
loop_
_entity_poly.entity_id
_entity_poly.type
_entity_poly.pdbx_seq_one_letter_code
_entity_poly.pdbx_strand_id
1 'polypeptide(L)'
;MSTDSENKTADSPRFRWTAEFLAGPGGFASKEEISSSWFNTKAEAVNDANKNADNEVQEFPYARNILRLVVEDDTGKKLVELRGKSREHFL
;
A
#
# COMPACT_ATOMS: atom_id res chain seq x y z
N MET A 1 -21.08 39.76 4.92
CA MET A 1 -20.17 38.77 5.52
C MET A 1 -20.80 37.40 5.32
N SER A 2 -20.52 36.77 4.17
CA SER A 2 -21.05 35.45 3.88
C SER A 2 -20.13 34.43 4.54
N THR A 3 -20.67 33.70 5.52
CA THR A 3 -20.01 32.57 6.15
C THR A 3 -20.14 31.38 5.21
N ASP A 4 -19.27 31.32 4.21
CA ASP A 4 -18.94 30.04 3.58
C ASP A 4 -18.03 29.31 4.56
N SER A 5 -18.66 28.63 5.51
CA SER A 5 -18.02 27.54 6.22
C SER A 5 -17.72 26.49 5.17
N GLU A 6 -16.51 26.57 4.58
CA GLU A 6 -15.83 25.42 4.01
C GLU A 6 -15.98 24.30 5.02
N ASN A 7 -16.91 23.39 4.73
CA ASN A 7 -17.04 22.12 5.37
C ASN A 7 -15.77 21.35 5.00
N LYS A 8 -14.67 21.66 5.70
CA LYS A 8 -13.49 20.81 5.76
C LYS A 8 -14.04 19.44 6.09
N THR A 9 -14.07 18.56 5.11
CA THR A 9 -14.20 17.12 5.29
C THR A 9 -13.06 16.70 6.22
N ALA A 10 -13.29 16.87 7.52
CA ALA A 10 -12.43 16.37 8.56
C ALA A 10 -12.62 14.86 8.58
N ASP A 11 -11.51 14.17 8.33
CA ASP A 11 -11.14 12.93 8.99
C ASP A 11 -12.01 11.70 8.73
N SER A 12 -12.40 11.45 7.48
CA SER A 12 -12.60 10.04 7.10
C SER A 12 -11.22 9.41 7.00
N PRO A 13 -10.87 8.40 7.83
CA PRO A 13 -9.55 7.80 7.80
C PRO A 13 -9.28 7.28 6.39
N ARG A 14 -8.25 7.83 5.75
CA ARG A 14 -7.87 7.42 4.40
C ARG A 14 -6.78 6.38 4.49
N PHE A 15 -6.87 5.37 3.65
CA PHE A 15 -5.91 4.28 3.59
C PHE A 15 -5.29 4.22 2.21
N ARG A 16 -4.01 3.94 2.09
CA ARG A 16 -3.38 3.61 0.80
C ARG A 16 -2.43 2.45 1.00
N TRP A 17 -2.02 1.82 -0.08
CA TRP A 17 -0.89 0.91 -0.03
C TRP A 17 0.34 1.52 -0.72
N THR A 18 1.51 1.25 -0.18
CA THR A 18 2.81 1.65 -0.74
C THR A 18 3.68 0.40 -0.91
N ALA A 19 4.46 0.35 -1.98
CA ALA A 19 5.43 -0.70 -2.18
C ALA A 19 6.72 -0.39 -1.42
N GLU A 20 7.26 -1.39 -0.74
CA GLU A 20 8.57 -1.30 -0.08
C GLU A 20 9.50 -2.39 -0.58
N PHE A 21 10.74 -2.02 -0.82
CA PHE A 21 11.80 -2.93 -1.25
C PHE A 21 12.84 -3.12 -0.15
N LEU A 22 13.35 -4.33 0.04
CA LEU A 22 14.47 -4.60 0.94
C LEU A 22 15.71 -3.88 0.40
N ALA A 23 16.16 -2.85 1.12
CA ALA A 23 17.27 -1.99 0.72
C ALA A 23 18.62 -2.46 1.29
N GLY A 24 18.64 -3.54 2.09
CA GLY A 24 19.85 -4.13 2.67
C GLY A 24 19.69 -4.50 4.16
N PRO A 25 20.78 -4.55 4.94
CA PRO A 25 20.76 -4.91 6.37
C PRO A 25 19.89 -3.97 7.23
N GLY A 26 19.60 -2.76 6.71
CA GLY A 26 18.73 -1.77 7.35
C GLY A 26 17.23 -2.00 7.16
N GLY A 27 16.81 -3.05 6.43
CA GLY A 27 15.41 -3.40 6.24
C GLY A 27 14.80 -2.86 4.95
N PHE A 28 13.49 -2.58 4.97
CA PHE A 28 12.71 -2.17 3.81
C PHE A 28 12.66 -0.64 3.68
N ALA A 29 12.84 -0.14 2.46
CA ALA A 29 12.65 1.27 2.11
C ALA A 29 11.39 1.41 1.25
N SER A 30 10.57 2.42 1.55
CA SER A 30 9.39 2.74 0.73
C SER A 30 9.83 3.28 -0.62
N LYS A 31 9.10 2.88 -1.66
CA LYS A 31 9.06 3.59 -2.94
C LYS A 31 7.69 4.25 -3.03
N GLU A 32 7.61 5.51 -2.60
CA GLU A 32 6.37 6.29 -2.71
C GLU A 32 5.86 6.41 -4.16
N GLU A 33 6.77 6.24 -5.13
CA GLU A 33 6.47 6.16 -6.58
C GLU A 33 5.57 4.98 -6.96
N ILE A 34 5.52 3.93 -6.15
CA ILE A 34 4.62 2.78 -6.34
C ILE A 34 3.66 2.76 -5.16
N SER A 35 2.63 3.59 -5.26
CA SER A 35 1.57 3.69 -4.27
C SER A 35 0.20 3.79 -4.93
N SER A 36 -0.81 3.34 -4.21
CA SER A 36 -2.19 3.49 -4.65
C SER A 36 -2.69 4.91 -4.45
N SER A 37 -3.82 5.20 -5.10
CA SER A 37 -4.71 6.25 -4.61
C SER A 37 -5.20 5.95 -3.19
N TRP A 38 -5.69 6.97 -2.50
CA TRP A 38 -6.30 6.83 -1.19
C TRP A 38 -7.71 6.25 -1.27
N PHE A 39 -7.97 5.26 -0.43
CA PHE A 39 -9.25 4.58 -0.20
C PHE A 39 -9.92 5.11 1.07
N ASN A 40 -11.25 4.95 1.15
CA ASN A 40 -12.04 5.37 2.30
C ASN A 40 -12.09 4.30 3.40
N THR A 41 -11.72 3.06 3.09
CA THR A 41 -11.68 1.97 4.06
C THR A 41 -10.40 1.15 3.97
N LYS A 42 -9.97 0.60 5.11
CA LYS A 42 -8.83 -0.33 5.20
C LYS A 42 -9.07 -1.58 4.33
N ALA A 43 -10.30 -2.08 4.27
CA ALA A 43 -10.65 -3.28 3.53
C ALA A 43 -10.46 -3.10 2.01
N GLU A 44 -10.85 -1.95 1.46
CA GLU A 44 -10.60 -1.61 0.06
C GLU A 44 -9.11 -1.54 -0.24
N ALA A 45 -8.34 -0.83 0.59
CA ALA A 45 -6.89 -0.72 0.42
C ALA A 45 -6.20 -2.08 0.47
N VAL A 46 -6.59 -2.96 1.40
CA VAL A 46 -6.05 -4.33 1.50
C VAL A 46 -6.44 -5.18 0.31
N ASN A 47 -7.70 -5.11 -0.16
CA ASN A 47 -8.16 -5.88 -1.30
C ASN A 47 -7.44 -5.47 -2.58
N ASP A 48 -7.29 -4.16 -2.79
CA ASP A 48 -6.55 -3.62 -3.93
C ASP A 48 -5.06 -3.95 -3.85
N ALA A 49 -4.45 -3.80 -2.68
CA ALA A 49 -3.06 -4.20 -2.45
C ALA A 49 -2.85 -5.69 -2.73
N ASN A 50 -3.76 -6.59 -2.33
CA ASN A 50 -3.60 -8.02 -2.65
C ASN A 50 -3.62 -8.29 -4.16
N LYS A 51 -4.49 -7.61 -4.92
CA LYS A 51 -4.52 -7.75 -6.39
C LYS A 51 -3.22 -7.24 -7.02
N ASN A 52 -2.72 -6.11 -6.55
CA ASN A 52 -1.50 -5.51 -7.08
C ASN A 52 -0.24 -6.25 -6.60
N ALA A 53 -0.22 -6.82 -5.40
CA ALA A 53 0.93 -7.58 -4.89
C ALA A 53 1.29 -8.76 -5.80
N ASP A 54 0.28 -9.43 -6.35
CA ASP A 54 0.49 -10.54 -7.29
C ASP A 54 0.92 -10.07 -8.69
N ASN A 55 0.54 -8.85 -9.11
CA ASN A 55 0.96 -8.24 -10.37
C ASN A 55 2.38 -7.67 -10.29
N GLU A 56 2.68 -6.91 -9.24
CA GLU A 56 3.98 -6.28 -9.02
C GLU A 56 5.10 -7.33 -8.86
N VAL A 57 4.81 -8.47 -8.23
CA VAL A 57 5.75 -9.61 -8.17
C VAL A 57 6.02 -10.23 -9.56
N GLN A 58 5.08 -10.12 -10.51
CA GLN A 58 5.30 -10.56 -11.90
C GLN A 58 6.12 -9.54 -12.68
N GLU A 59 5.88 -8.24 -12.48
CA GLU A 59 6.66 -7.17 -13.11
C GLU A 59 8.11 -7.13 -12.60
N PHE A 60 8.31 -7.48 -11.34
CA PHE A 60 9.62 -7.56 -10.71
C PHE A 60 9.92 -8.96 -10.17
N PRO A 61 10.26 -9.95 -11.03
CA PRO A 61 10.52 -11.33 -10.59
C PRO A 61 11.67 -11.45 -9.58
N TYR A 62 12.70 -10.59 -9.72
CA TYR A 62 13.81 -10.50 -8.77
C TYR A 62 13.37 -9.97 -7.40
N ALA A 63 12.22 -9.31 -7.35
CA ALA A 63 11.68 -8.72 -6.14
C ALA A 63 10.87 -9.71 -5.29
N ARG A 64 10.75 -10.98 -5.71
CA ARG A 64 9.96 -12.06 -5.07
C ARG A 64 10.21 -12.30 -3.58
N ASN A 65 11.27 -11.78 -2.98
CA ASN A 65 11.54 -11.86 -1.54
C ASN A 65 11.92 -10.52 -0.89
N ILE A 66 11.96 -9.46 -1.68
CA ILE A 66 12.38 -8.14 -1.26
C ILE A 66 11.27 -7.10 -1.42
N LEU A 67 10.20 -7.40 -2.14
CA LEU A 67 9.01 -6.54 -2.25
C LEU A 67 7.96 -6.92 -1.20
N ARG A 68 7.41 -5.90 -0.54
CA ARG A 68 6.16 -5.99 0.22
C ARG A 68 5.26 -4.81 -0.10
N LEU A 69 3.96 -4.99 -0.05
CA LEU A 69 3.00 -3.89 -0.04
C LEU A 69 2.58 -3.62 1.39
N VAL A 70 2.55 -2.35 1.78
CA VAL A 70 2.18 -1.92 3.11
C VAL A 70 0.96 -1.04 3.01
N VAL A 71 -0.12 -1.41 3.71
CA VAL A 71 -1.27 -0.52 3.87
C VAL A 71 -1.01 0.41 5.02
N GLU A 72 -1.11 1.71 4.77
CA GLU A 72 -0.94 2.78 5.74
C GLU A 72 -2.18 3.67 5.82
N ASP A 73 -2.37 4.33 6.95
CA ASP A 73 -3.36 5.41 7.08
C ASP A 73 -2.78 6.77 6.67
N ASP A 74 -3.61 7.80 6.69
CA ASP A 74 -3.26 9.20 6.40
C ASP A 74 -2.19 9.80 7.32
N THR A 75 -1.91 9.15 8.46
CA THR A 75 -0.79 9.52 9.36
C THR A 75 0.52 8.84 8.98
N GLY A 76 0.51 7.95 7.97
CA GLY A 76 1.66 7.13 7.57
C GLY A 76 1.89 5.92 8.49
N LYS A 77 0.93 5.59 9.36
CA LYS A 77 1.05 4.42 10.23
C LYS A 77 0.79 3.16 9.41
N LYS A 78 1.75 2.25 9.43
CA LYS A 78 1.66 0.94 8.79
C LYS A 78 0.68 0.04 9.54
N LEU A 79 -0.33 -0.48 8.85
CA LEU A 79 -1.43 -1.23 9.44
C LEU A 79 -1.48 -2.69 8.98
N VAL A 80 -1.03 -2.97 7.75
CA VAL A 80 -0.99 -4.33 7.17
C VAL A 80 0.23 -4.45 6.29
N GLU A 81 0.95 -5.56 6.41
CA GLU A 81 1.99 -5.94 5.47
C GLU A 81 1.51 -7.12 4.63
N LEU A 82 1.59 -6.98 3.31
CA LEU A 82 1.25 -8.01 2.34
C LEU A 82 2.50 -8.36 1.54
N ARG A 83 2.78 -9.66 1.43
CA ARG A 83 3.86 -10.19 0.57
C ARG A 83 3.22 -10.83 -0.63
N GLY A 84 3.67 -10.49 -1.83
CA GLY A 84 3.15 -11.12 -3.04
C GLY A 84 3.42 -12.62 -3.02
N LYS A 85 2.42 -13.42 -3.38
CA LYS A 85 2.55 -14.87 -3.41
C LYS A 85 2.96 -15.28 -4.82
N SER A 86 4.08 -16.00 -4.95
CA SER A 86 4.38 -16.67 -6.22
C SER A 86 3.25 -17.64 -6.55
N ARG A 87 2.70 -17.55 -7.76
CA ARG A 87 1.73 -18.52 -8.32
C ARG A 87 2.28 -19.96 -8.38
N GLU A 88 3.53 -20.20 -8.01
CA GLU A 88 4.18 -21.52 -8.01
C GLU A 88 3.70 -22.48 -6.91
N HIS A 89 2.74 -22.09 -6.06
CA HIS A 89 2.13 -22.96 -5.04
C HIS A 89 0.71 -23.45 -5.39
N PHE A 90 0.36 -23.50 -6.67
CA PHE A 90 -0.83 -24.22 -7.17
C PHE A 90 -0.43 -25.24 -8.24
N LEU A 91 0.37 -26.24 -7.84
CA LEU A 91 0.51 -27.52 -8.51
C LEU A 91 0.41 -28.64 -7.48
#